data_AF-A0A1A8MV62-F1
#
_entry.id   AF-A0A1A8MV62-F1
#
_cell.length_a   1.000
_cell.length_b   1.000
_cell.length_c   1.000
_cell.angle_alpha   90.00
_cell.angle_beta   90.00
_cell.angle_gamma   90.00
#
_symmetry.space_group_name_H-M   'P 1'
#
loop_
_entity.id
_entity.type
_entity.pdbx_description
1 polymer ?
#
loop_
_entity_poly.entity_id
_entity_poly.type
_entity_poly.pdbx_seq_one_letter_code
_entity_poly.pdbx_strand_id
1 'polypeptide(L)'
;MAAPVRRLCSSVLRHSSKHFSTTCGVQAGAKWRLEHGLARKGSEYGPLTDLPDWSYADGRPAPPLKGQLRRKQEREVLARRIVMLSSEVDRGMEAWKEKQEEAKRLEEHKKSLLLKPKGKLLLKQKSKS
;
A
#
# COMPACT_ATOMS: atom_id res chain seq x y z
N MET A 1 44.14 -59.03 50.73
CA MET A 1 42.90 -58.65 51.43
C MET A 1 42.50 -57.24 51.01
N ALA A 2 41.27 -57.09 50.53
CA ALA A 2 40.50 -55.85 50.26
C ALA A 2 41.11 -54.83 49.27
N ALA A 3 40.83 -54.92 47.96
CA ALA A 3 39.66 -54.40 47.21
C ALA A 3 39.77 -52.91 46.79
N PRO A 4 39.45 -52.57 45.52
CA PRO A 4 39.84 -51.30 44.89
C PRO A 4 38.79 -50.19 45.08
N VAL A 5 39.24 -48.96 45.35
CA VAL A 5 38.34 -47.79 45.37
C VAL A 5 38.17 -47.25 43.95
N ARG A 6 37.13 -47.71 43.28
CA ARG A 6 36.60 -47.08 42.06
C ARG A 6 36.10 -45.67 42.41
N ARG A 7 36.78 -44.63 41.93
CA ARG A 7 36.16 -43.31 41.80
C ARG A 7 35.48 -43.23 40.44
N LEU A 8 34.20 -43.60 40.42
CA LEU A 8 33.28 -43.21 39.37
C LEU A 8 33.01 -41.70 39.52
N CYS A 9 33.76 -40.87 38.82
CA CYS A 9 33.34 -39.48 38.59
C CYS A 9 32.29 -39.48 37.49
N SER A 10 31.04 -39.70 37.86
CA SER A 10 29.89 -39.28 37.06
C SER A 10 29.74 -37.77 37.20
N SER A 11 30.19 -37.03 36.19
CA SER A 11 29.41 -35.86 35.78
C SER A 11 29.49 -35.77 34.27
N VAL A 12 28.48 -36.37 33.65
CA VAL A 12 28.03 -35.99 32.31
C VAL A 12 28.00 -34.47 32.31
N LEU A 13 28.97 -33.84 31.63
CA LEU A 13 28.87 -32.46 31.21
C LEU A 13 27.66 -32.41 30.28
N ARG A 14 26.48 -32.29 30.89
CA ARG A 14 25.26 -31.89 30.20
C ARG A 14 25.65 -30.58 29.56
N HIS A 15 25.91 -30.64 28.25
CA HIS A 15 25.92 -29.48 27.40
C HIS A 15 24.51 -28.89 27.56
N SER A 16 24.35 -27.99 28.54
CA SER A 16 23.27 -27.03 28.50
C SER A 16 23.65 -26.12 27.33
N SER A 17 23.30 -26.56 26.13
CA SER A 17 23.10 -25.64 25.02
C SER A 17 21.99 -24.71 25.49
N LYS A 18 22.37 -23.61 26.14
CA LYS A 18 21.53 -22.43 26.19
C LYS A 18 21.38 -22.02 24.73
N HIS A 19 20.34 -22.54 24.09
CA HIS A 19 19.94 -22.10 22.77
C HIS A 19 19.52 -20.64 22.91
N PHE A 20 20.47 -19.72 22.73
CA PHE A 20 20.13 -18.33 22.50
C PHE A 20 19.45 -18.30 21.14
N SER A 21 18.12 -18.24 21.18
CA SER A 21 17.34 -18.03 19.97
C SER A 21 17.62 -16.60 19.51
N THR A 22 18.35 -16.46 18.41
CA THR A 22 18.55 -15.19 17.69
C THR A 22 17.34 -14.85 16.83
N THR A 23 16.28 -15.67 16.86
CA THR A 23 15.04 -15.34 16.17
C THR A 23 14.46 -14.08 16.79
N CYS A 24 14.43 -13.04 15.96
CA CYS A 24 13.88 -11.74 16.23
C CYS A 24 12.50 -11.87 16.92
N GLY A 25 12.43 -11.66 18.25
CA GLY A 25 11.18 -11.71 19.02
C GLY A 25 10.19 -10.58 18.71
N VAL A 26 10.26 -9.97 17.52
CA VAL A 26 9.75 -8.63 17.23
C VAL A 26 8.42 -8.66 16.45
N GLN A 27 7.67 -9.76 16.49
CA GLN A 27 6.37 -9.85 15.80
C GLN A 27 5.20 -10.26 16.70
N ALA A 28 5.37 -10.30 18.02
CA ALA A 28 4.26 -10.57 18.94
C ALA A 28 3.13 -9.54 18.71
N GLY A 29 1.97 -10.02 18.25
CA GLY A 29 0.77 -9.21 18.02
C GLY A 29 0.77 -8.37 16.73
N ALA A 30 1.78 -8.45 15.86
CA ALA A 30 1.81 -7.66 14.62
C ALA A 30 0.66 -8.04 13.66
N LYS A 31 0.37 -9.35 13.53
CA LYS A 31 -0.75 -9.86 12.72
C LYS A 31 -2.08 -9.29 13.22
N TRP A 32 -2.35 -9.42 14.52
CA TRP A 32 -3.56 -8.90 15.15
C TRP A 32 -3.70 -7.39 14.94
N ARG A 33 -2.61 -6.62 15.11
CA ARG A 33 -2.63 -5.16 14.86
C ARG A 33 -3.04 -4.83 13.43
N LEU A 34 -2.45 -5.49 12.44
CA LEU A 34 -2.79 -5.28 11.03
C LEU A 34 -4.24 -5.68 10.72
N GLU A 35 -4.72 -6.80 11.27
CA GLU A 35 -6.12 -7.23 11.15
C GLU A 35 -7.11 -6.20 11.72
N HIS A 36 -6.67 -5.41 12.71
CA HIS A 36 -7.48 -4.35 13.33
C HIS A 36 -7.17 -2.94 12.78
N GLY A 37 -6.46 -2.84 11.64
CA GLY A 37 -6.16 -1.55 10.98
C GLY A 37 -5.18 -0.67 11.76
N LEU A 38 -4.41 -1.25 12.69
CA LEU A 38 -3.37 -0.55 13.44
C LEU A 38 -2.01 -0.67 12.74
N ALA A 39 -1.09 0.22 13.12
CA ALA A 39 0.29 0.15 12.68
C ALA A 39 0.93 -1.20 13.04
N ARG A 40 1.78 -1.72 12.14
CA ARG A 40 2.51 -2.98 12.36
C ARG A 40 3.36 -2.88 13.62
N LYS A 41 4.00 -1.73 13.82
CA LYS A 41 4.75 -1.39 15.04
C LYS A 41 4.02 -0.27 15.78
N GLY A 42 4.03 -0.33 17.11
CA GLY A 42 3.39 0.70 17.95
C GLY A 42 3.98 2.10 17.86
N SER A 43 5.15 2.26 17.21
CA SER A 43 5.86 3.54 17.09
C SER A 43 5.65 4.24 15.76
N GLU A 44 5.00 3.63 14.75
CA GLU A 44 4.92 4.20 13.39
C GLU A 44 3.93 5.39 13.33
N TYR A 45 2.69 5.15 13.73
CA TYR A 45 1.63 6.16 13.82
C TYR A 45 0.63 5.77 14.91
N GLY A 46 -0.12 6.75 15.42
CA GLY A 46 -1.12 6.53 16.46
C GLY A 46 -0.87 7.39 17.69
N PRO A 47 -1.76 7.30 18.70
CA PRO A 47 -1.78 8.22 19.83
C PRO A 47 -0.48 8.20 20.63
N LEU A 48 0.18 7.05 20.74
CA LEU A 48 1.45 6.92 21.45
C LEU A 48 2.60 7.73 20.82
N THR A 49 2.60 7.94 19.51
CA THR A 49 3.68 8.65 18.80
C THR A 49 3.27 10.04 18.32
N ASP A 50 1.98 10.26 18.09
CA ASP A 50 1.47 11.50 17.49
C ASP A 50 1.04 12.52 18.54
N LEU A 51 0.72 12.11 19.77
CA LEU A 51 0.44 13.02 20.89
C LEU A 51 1.73 13.59 21.49
N PRO A 52 1.67 14.76 22.15
CA PRO A 52 2.82 15.30 22.88
C PRO A 52 3.07 14.51 24.17
N ASP A 53 4.35 14.24 24.46
CA ASP A 53 4.76 13.48 25.66
C ASP A 53 4.54 14.26 26.98
N TRP A 54 4.41 15.60 26.90
CA TRP A 54 4.24 16.48 28.05
C TRP A 54 3.48 17.75 27.67
N SER A 55 3.05 18.51 28.68
CA SER A 55 2.46 19.85 28.55
C SER A 55 2.86 20.72 29.75
N TYR A 56 2.72 22.04 29.64
CA TYR A 56 2.97 22.93 30.78
C TYR A 56 1.89 22.74 31.85
N ALA A 57 2.23 22.93 33.12
CA ALA A 57 1.28 22.81 34.24
C ALA A 57 0.08 23.75 34.09
N ASP A 58 0.28 24.92 33.47
CA ASP A 58 -0.78 25.90 33.18
C ASP A 58 -1.74 25.47 32.05
N GLY A 59 -1.52 24.30 31.43
CA GLY A 59 -2.30 23.80 30.30
C GLY A 59 -1.85 24.31 28.92
N ARG A 60 -0.77 25.10 28.86
CA ARG A 60 -0.17 25.51 27.58
C ARG A 60 0.36 24.27 26.83
N PRO A 61 0.18 24.18 25.50
CA PRO A 61 0.67 23.04 24.74
C PRO A 61 2.19 23.03 24.69
N ALA A 62 2.79 21.84 24.66
CA ALA A 62 4.21 21.71 24.42
C ALA A 62 4.56 22.15 22.99
N PRO A 63 5.75 22.73 22.79
CA PRO A 63 6.25 23.01 21.44
C PRO A 63 6.38 21.69 20.64
N PRO A 64 6.13 21.72 19.33
CA PRO A 64 6.13 20.50 18.52
C PRO A 64 7.52 19.87 18.42
N LEU A 65 7.56 18.54 18.51
CA LEU A 65 8.81 17.77 18.38
C LEU A 65 9.31 17.81 16.92
N LYS A 66 10.63 17.86 16.72
CA LYS A 66 11.25 17.84 15.37
C LYS A 66 10.75 16.67 14.51
N GLY A 67 10.62 15.49 15.11
CA GLY A 67 10.12 14.29 14.43
C GLY A 67 8.63 14.36 14.07
N GLN A 68 7.80 15.07 14.85
CA GLN A 68 6.40 15.32 14.49
C GLN A 68 6.30 16.28 13.31
N LEU A 69 7.09 17.36 13.31
CA LEU A 69 7.14 18.32 12.20
C LEU A 69 7.56 17.64 10.90
N ARG A 70 8.64 16.83 10.94
CA ARG A 70 9.10 16.07 9.78
C ARG A 70 8.01 15.13 9.24
N ARG A 71 7.37 14.35 10.12
CA ARG A 71 6.29 13.42 9.71
C ARG A 71 5.08 14.16 9.12
N LYS A 72 4.72 15.34 9.64
CA LYS A 72 3.65 16.18 9.07
C LYS A 72 4.01 16.64 7.65
N GLN A 73 5.24 17.12 7.45
CA GLN A 73 5.72 17.54 6.14
C GLN A 73 5.74 16.38 5.12
N GLU A 74 6.25 15.21 5.53
CA GLU A 74 6.28 14.01 4.69
C GLU A 74 4.86 13.57 4.28
N ARG A 75 3.91 13.57 5.24
CA ARG A 75 2.50 13.25 4.98
C ARG A 75 1.85 14.24 4.03
N GLU A 76 2.16 15.53 4.17
CA GLU A 76 1.64 16.56 3.27
C GLU A 76 2.17 16.39 1.84
N VAL A 77 3.47 16.16 1.68
CA VAL A 77 4.09 15.91 0.36
C VAL A 77 3.48 14.68 -0.29
N LEU A 78 3.26 13.61 0.47
CA LEU A 78 2.61 12.41 -0.02
C LEU A 78 1.16 12.70 -0.47
N ALA A 79 0.37 13.41 0.33
CA ALA A 79 -1.01 13.75 0.00
C ALA A 79 -1.09 14.60 -1.28
N ARG A 80 -0.22 15.61 -1.42
CA ARG A 80 -0.14 16.43 -2.65
C ARG A 80 0.15 15.57 -3.87
N ARG A 81 1.06 14.60 -3.76
CA ARG A 81 1.40 13.69 -4.85
C ARG A 81 0.24 12.78 -5.23
N ILE A 82 -0.48 12.24 -4.26
CA ILE A 82 -1.67 11.40 -4.50
C ILE A 82 -2.73 12.17 -5.29
N VAL A 83 -3.04 13.39 -4.86
CA VAL A 83 -4.02 14.26 -5.54
C VAL A 83 -3.58 14.57 -6.96
N MET A 84 -2.31 14.94 -7.15
CA MET A 84 -1.75 15.22 -8.48
C MET A 84 -1.91 14.01 -9.41
N LEU A 85 -1.48 12.82 -8.98
CA LEU A 85 -1.56 11.61 -9.80
C LEU A 85 -3.00 11.23 -10.13
N SER A 86 -3.93 11.33 -9.16
CA SER A 86 -5.36 11.10 -9.41
C SER A 86 -5.86 12.02 -10.51
N SER A 87 -5.56 13.31 -10.41
CA SER A 87 -6.00 14.30 -11.41
C SER A 87 -5.42 14.05 -12.81
N GLU A 88 -4.22 13.49 -12.93
CA GLU A 88 -3.61 13.14 -14.21
C GLU A 88 -4.31 11.93 -14.84
N VAL A 89 -4.63 10.93 -14.03
CA VAL A 89 -5.42 9.76 -14.47
C VAL A 89 -6.79 10.21 -14.96
N ASP A 90 -7.50 11.02 -14.18
CA ASP A 90 -8.84 11.51 -14.52
C ASP A 90 -8.83 12.28 -15.85
N ARG A 91 -7.91 13.25 -15.99
CA ARG A 91 -7.72 13.99 -17.24
C ARG A 91 -7.38 13.09 -18.43
N GLY A 92 -6.56 12.06 -18.20
CA GLY A 92 -6.23 11.07 -19.23
C GLY A 92 -7.45 10.28 -19.70
N MET A 93 -8.33 9.91 -18.77
CA MET A 93 -9.58 9.20 -19.07
C MET A 93 -10.57 10.08 -19.84
N GLU A 94 -10.72 11.35 -19.45
CA GLU A 94 -11.56 12.33 -20.14
C GLU A 94 -11.08 12.54 -21.59
N ALA A 95 -9.80 12.84 -21.78
CA ALA A 95 -9.22 13.04 -23.10
C ALA A 95 -9.33 11.77 -23.99
N TRP A 96 -9.21 10.57 -23.40
CA TRP A 96 -9.42 9.34 -24.15
C TRP A 96 -10.88 9.16 -24.58
N LYS A 97 -11.83 9.46 -23.69
CA LYS A 97 -13.26 9.40 -23.98
C LYS A 97 -13.65 10.37 -25.09
N GLU A 98 -13.16 11.61 -25.02
CA GLU A 98 -13.39 12.63 -26.06
C GLU A 98 -12.89 12.16 -27.42
N LYS A 99 -11.67 11.63 -27.50
CA LYS A 99 -11.11 11.07 -28.74
C LYS A 99 -11.97 9.93 -29.31
N GLN A 100 -12.50 9.06 -28.45
CA GLN A 100 -13.39 7.98 -28.89
C GLN A 100 -14.71 8.52 -29.45
N GLU A 101 -15.28 9.54 -28.82
CA GLU A 101 -16.50 10.19 -29.30
C GLU A 101 -16.27 10.94 -30.61
N GLU A 102 -15.17 11.68 -30.74
CA GLU A 102 -14.78 12.35 -31.97
C GLU A 102 -14.56 11.36 -33.11
N ALA A 103 -13.88 10.24 -32.86
CA ALA A 103 -13.67 9.20 -33.86
C ALA A 103 -15.00 8.65 -34.39
N LYS A 104 -15.95 8.37 -33.48
CA LYS A 104 -17.31 7.93 -33.85
C LYS A 104 -18.06 8.99 -34.66
N ARG A 105 -18.03 10.25 -34.23
CA ARG A 105 -18.65 11.37 -34.94
C ARG A 105 -18.06 11.55 -36.34
N LEU A 106 -16.74 11.42 -36.48
CA LEU A 106 -16.06 11.50 -37.78
C LEU A 106 -16.43 10.32 -38.68
N GLU A 107 -16.56 9.11 -38.15
CA GLU A 107 -17.04 7.95 -38.91
C GLU A 107 -18.48 8.14 -39.38
N GLU A 108 -19.37 8.62 -38.50
CA GLU A 108 -20.76 8.94 -38.84
C GLU A 108 -20.84 10.03 -39.92
N HIS A 109 -20.05 11.09 -39.76
CA HIS A 109 -19.95 12.17 -40.75
C HIS A 109 -19.42 11.66 -42.09
N LYS A 110 -18.38 10.80 -42.08
CA LYS A 110 -17.87 10.16 -43.30
C LYS A 110 -18.96 9.31 -43.96
N LYS A 111 -19.73 8.54 -43.18
CA LYS A 111 -20.85 7.72 -43.68
C LYS A 111 -21.96 8.58 -44.29
N SER A 112 -22.30 9.72 -43.70
CA SER A 112 -23.32 10.63 -44.24
C SER A 112 -22.91 11.28 -45.55
N LEU A 113 -21.60 11.48 -45.76
CA LEU A 113 -21.06 12.03 -47.01
C LEU A 113 -20.93 10.99 -48.13
N LEU A 114 -21.12 9.70 -47.85
CA LEU A 114 -21.04 8.67 -48.89
C LEU A 114 -22.16 8.85 -49.92
N LEU A 115 -21.78 8.72 -51.19
CA LEU A 115 -22.73 8.70 -52.29
C LEU A 115 -23.61 7.44 -52.22
N LYS A 116 -24.81 7.53 -52.80
CA LYS A 116 -25.72 6.39 -52.91
C LYS A 116 -25.01 5.19 -53.57
N PRO A 117 -25.19 3.97 -53.02
CA PRO A 117 -24.55 2.78 -53.57
C PRO A 117 -25.08 2.49 -54.98
N LYS A 118 -24.21 2.02 -55.88
CA LYS A 118 -24.55 1.66 -57.26
C LYS A 118 -24.22 0.19 -57.58
N GLY A 119 -24.76 -0.31 -58.69
CA GLY A 119 -24.40 -1.62 -59.25
C GLY A 119 -24.89 -2.82 -58.43
N LYS A 120 -24.03 -3.83 -58.23
CA LYS A 120 -24.36 -5.10 -57.56
C LYS A 120 -24.90 -4.94 -56.13
N LEU A 121 -24.53 -3.85 -55.44
CA LEU A 121 -25.05 -3.53 -54.11
C LEU A 121 -26.55 -3.23 -54.09
N LEU A 122 -27.10 -2.63 -55.15
CA LEU A 122 -28.55 -2.38 -55.26
C LEU A 122 -29.33 -3.67 -55.51
N LEU A 123 -28.80 -4.56 -56.36
CA LEU A 123 -29.43 -5.85 -56.67
C LEU A 123 -29.54 -6.74 -55.42
N LYS A 124 -28.52 -6.70 -54.54
CA LYS A 124 -28.47 -7.48 -53.30
C LYS A 124 -29.38 -6.94 -52.19
N GLN A 125 -29.66 -5.64 -52.19
CA GLN A 125 -30.65 -5.01 -51.30
C GLN A 125 -32.08 -5.39 -51.74
N LYS A 126 -32.33 -5.41 -53.06
CA LYS A 126 -33.64 -5.71 -53.65
C LYS A 126 -34.07 -7.17 -53.52
N SER A 127 -33.12 -8.09 -53.41
CA SER A 127 -33.40 -9.53 -53.20
C SER A 127 -33.62 -9.91 -51.73
N LYS A 128 -33.44 -8.97 -50.80
CA LYS A 128 -33.58 -9.19 -49.35
C LYS A 128 -34.85 -8.56 -48.76
N SER A 129 -35.53 -7.69 -49.51
CA SER A 129 -36.92 -7.28 -49.27
C SER A 129 -37.86 -8.27 -49.92
#